data_AF-A0A7T8GP01-F1
#
_entry.id   AF-A0A7T8GP01-F1
#
_cell.length_a   1.000
_cell.length_b   1.000
_cell.length_c   1.000
_cell.angle_alpha   90.00
_cell.angle_beta   90.00
_cell.angle_gamma   90.00
#
_symmetry.space_group_name_H-M   'P 1'
#
loop_
_entity.id
_entity.type
_entity.pdbx_description
1 polymer ?
#
loop_
_entity_poly.entity_id
_entity_poly.type
_entity_poly.pdbx_seq_one_letter_code
_entity_poly.pdbx_strand_id
1 'polypeptide(L)' 'MSGQEMKRQRAIDLLYAQVDPKVITIQIKVSLATVYNIRKAMEGMDPISRKPGTGGHNKKRSGEFLNLLQENIKKDPTSP' A
#
# COMPACT_ATOMS: atom_id res chain seq x y z
N MET A 1 -5.67 -11.39 10.60
CA MET A 1 -4.54 -11.03 9.73
C MET A 1 -4.83 -11.49 8.32
N SER A 2 -4.57 -10.66 7.30
CA SER A 2 -4.68 -11.10 5.91
C SER A 2 -3.56 -12.09 5.54
N GLY A 3 -3.78 -12.95 4.55
CA GLY A 3 -2.74 -13.91 4.11
C GLY A 3 -1.42 -13.28 3.65
N GLN A 4 -1.48 -12.05 3.12
CA GLN A 4 -0.29 -11.30 2.73
C GLN A 4 0.49 -10.78 3.93
N GLU A 5 -0.22 -10.39 4.98
CA GLU A 5 0.35 -9.87 6.22
C GLU A 5 1.07 -10.97 7.00
N MET A 6 0.49 -12.18 7.05
CA MET A 6 1.17 -13.35 7.61
C MET A 6 2.48 -13.68 6.87
N LYS A 7 2.47 -13.66 5.53
CA LYS A 7 3.69 -13.90 4.73
C LYS A 7 4.77 -12.86 5.01
N ARG A 8 4.37 -11.60 5.17
CA ARG A 8 5.28 -10.51 5.50
C ARG A 8 5.88 -10.68 6.88
N GLN A 9 5.05 -10.95 7.89
CA GLN A 9 5.52 -11.21 9.25
C GLN A 9 6.49 -12.38 9.28
N ARG A 10 6.16 -13.48 8.59
CA ARG A 10 7.03 -14.65 8.50
C ARG A 10 8.36 -14.34 7.81
N ALA A 11 8.37 -13.49 6.78
CA ALA A 11 9.61 -13.06 6.13
C ALA A 11 10.47 -12.20 7.06
N ILE A 12 9.86 -11.33 7.87
CA ILE A 12 10.55 -10.53 8.89
C ILE A 12 11.19 -11.45 9.94
N ASP A 13 10.44 -12.43 10.45
CA ASP A 13 10.93 -13.37 11.47
C ASP A 13 12.15 -14.16 10.96
N LEU A 14 12.11 -14.64 9.71
CA LEU A 14 13.23 -15.37 9.10
C LEU A 14 14.44 -14.47 8.81
N LEU A 15 14.22 -13.21 8.43
CA LEU A 15 15.29 -12.23 8.25
C LEU A 15 15.97 -11.88 9.59
N TYR A 16 15.21 -11.76 10.67
CA TYR A 16 15.76 -11.60 12.03
C TYR A 16 16.59 -12.81 12.46
N ALA A 17 16.15 -14.02 12.09
CA ALA A 17 16.90 -15.25 12.31
C ALA A 17 18.13 -15.42 11.39
N GLN A 18 18.49 -14.39 10.60
CA GLN A 18 19.63 -14.38 9.69
C GLN A 18 19.61 -15.50 8.62
N VAL A 19 18.41 -15.97 8.24
CA VAL A 19 18.24 -16.95 7.17
C VAL A 19 18.54 -16.29 5.82
N ASP A 20 19.22 -17.03 4.93
CA ASP A 20 19.55 -16.52 3.60
C ASP A 20 18.28 -16.14 2.80
N PRO A 21 18.23 -14.95 2.17
CA PRO A 21 17.08 -14.50 1.39
C PRO A 21 16.62 -15.48 0.31
N LYS A 22 17.51 -16.28 -0.30
CA LYS A 22 17.15 -17.31 -1.29
C LYS A 22 16.41 -18.49 -0.68
N VAL A 23 16.65 -18.79 0.60
CA VAL A 23 15.90 -19.85 1.32
C VAL A 23 14.51 -19.34 1.67
N ILE A 24 14.41 -18.07 2.08
CA ILE A 24 13.14 -17.41 2.44
C ILE A 24 12.17 -17.38 1.24
N THR A 25 12.67 -17.08 0.04
CA THR A 25 11.83 -17.04 -1.17
C THR A 25 11.19 -18.38 -1.47
N ILE A 26 11.94 -19.48 -1.32
CA ILE A 26 11.47 -20.85 -1.55
C ILE A 26 10.39 -21.21 -0.51
N GLN A 27 10.62 -20.87 0.76
CA GLN A 27 9.73 -21.24 1.86
C GLN A 27 8.40 -20.47 1.86
N ILE A 28 8.45 -19.15 1.60
CA ILE A 28 7.27 -18.27 1.68
C ILE A 28 6.60 -18.05 0.31
N LYS A 29 7.25 -18.51 -0.77
CA LYS A 29 6.82 -18.33 -2.17
C LYS A 29 6.62 -16.84 -2.50
N VAL A 30 7.67 -16.04 -2.27
CA VAL A 30 7.72 -14.60 -2.57
C VAL A 30 8.94 -14.30 -3.43
N SER A 31 8.89 -13.22 -4.21
CA SER A 31 10.02 -12.82 -5.05
C SER A 31 11.22 -12.40 -4.21
N LEU A 32 12.43 -12.62 -4.72
CA LEU A 32 13.67 -12.22 -4.04
C LEU A 32 13.73 -10.70 -3.81
N ALA A 33 13.28 -9.92 -4.80
CA ALA A 33 13.14 -8.48 -4.68
C ALA A 33 12.23 -8.07 -3.51
N THR A 34 11.14 -8.81 -3.28
CA THR A 34 10.24 -8.56 -2.13
C THR A 34 10.97 -8.77 -0.80
N VAL A 35 11.79 -9.81 -0.68
CA VAL A 35 12.56 -10.08 0.55
C VAL A 35 13.58 -8.97 0.81
N TYR A 36 14.30 -8.50 -0.22
CA TYR A 36 15.23 -7.38 -0.08
C TYR A 36 14.52 -6.05 0.25
N ASN A 37 13.34 -5.80 -0.33
CA ASN A 37 12.55 -4.62 0.01
C ASN A 37 12.10 -4.64 1.48
N ILE A 38 11.71 -5.82 2.00
CA ILE A 38 11.38 -6.00 3.42
C ILE A 38 12.61 -5.73 4.29
N ARG A 39 13.77 -6.32 3.95
CA ARG A 39 15.03 -6.08 4.67
C ARG A 39 15.40 -4.60 4.70
N LYS A 40 15.31 -3.90 3.56
CA LYS A 40 15.57 -2.46 3.47
C LYS A 40 14.60 -1.65 4.33
N ALA A 41 13.33 -2.02 4.36
CA ALA A 41 12.33 -1.36 5.21
C ALA A 41 12.61 -1.58 6.71
N MET A 42 13.10 -2.77 7.10
CA MET A 42 13.52 -3.05 8.48
C MET A 42 14.70 -2.15 8.91
N GLU A 43 15.68 -1.95 8.03
CA GLU A 43 16.87 -1.12 8.31
C GLU A 43 16.53 0.40 8.36
N GLY A 44 15.54 0.84 7.58
CA GLY A 44 15.15 2.26 7.47
C GLY A 44 14.18 2.78 8.54
N MET A 45 13.76 1.97 9.52
CA MET A 45 12.61 2.25 10.41
C MET A 45 11.30 2.60 9.67
N ASP A 46 11.24 2.33 8.37
CA ASP A 46 10.05 2.58 7.57
C ASP A 46 8.98 1.55 7.96
N PRO A 47 7.70 1.95 8.06
CA PRO A 47 6.64 1.01 8.31
C PRO A 47 6.61 -0.01 7.17
N ILE A 48 6.81 -1.28 7.51
CA ILE A 48 6.70 -2.42 6.58
C ILE A 48 5.21 -2.70 6.27
N SER A 49 4.39 -1.66 6.25
CA SER A 49 3.01 -1.72 5.78
C SER A 49 3.02 -1.46 4.28
N ARG A 50 2.09 -2.09 3.56
CA ARG A 50 1.89 -1.72 2.15
C ARG A 50 1.28 -0.32 2.21
N LYS A 51 1.98 0.69 1.66
CA LYS A 51 1.37 2.00 1.44
C LYS A 51 0.03 1.78 0.73
N PRO A 52 -1.07 2.43 1.16
CA PRO A 52 -2.33 2.34 0.45
C PRO A 52 -2.03 2.61 -1.02
N GLY A 53 -2.51 1.73 -1.90
CA GLY A 53 -2.34 1.95 -3.33
C GLY A 53 -2.85 3.34 -3.66
N THR A 54 -2.21 4.02 -4.61
CA THR A 54 -2.78 5.23 -5.18
C THR A 54 -4.09 4.81 -5.85
N GLY A 55 -5.20 4.85 -5.10
CA GLY A 55 -6.53 4.87 -5.70
C GLY A 55 -6.46 5.92 -6.78
N GLY A 56 -6.82 5.55 -8.02
CA GLY A 56 -6.41 6.25 -9.23
C GLY A 56 -6.43 7.77 -9.05
N HIS A 57 -5.43 8.46 -9.60
CA HIS A 57 -5.40 9.91 -9.73
C HIS A 57 -6.51 10.37 -10.70
N ASN A 58 -7.77 10.06 -10.41
CA ASN A 58 -8.87 10.86 -10.90
C ASN A 58 -8.61 12.22 -10.27
N LYS A 59 -8.17 13.19 -11.09
CA LYS A 59 -7.99 14.60 -10.69
C LYS A 59 -9.13 14.92 -9.74
N LYS A 60 -8.83 15.05 -8.44
CA LYS A 60 -9.87 15.31 -7.44
C LYS A 60 -10.55 16.59 -7.92
N ARG A 61 -11.88 16.54 -8.05
CA ARG A 61 -12.71 17.72 -8.24
C ARG A 61 -12.23 18.74 -7.20
N SER A 62 -11.74 19.89 -7.64
CA SER A 62 -11.22 20.92 -6.73
C SER A 62 -12.33 21.33 -5.74
N GLY A 63 -11.96 21.89 -4.60
CA GLY A 63 -12.95 22.44 -3.67
C GLY A 63 -13.88 23.45 -4.37
N GLU A 64 -13.33 24.21 -5.32
CA GLU A 64 -14.08 25.13 -6.18
C GLU A 64 -15.10 24.42 -7.06
N PHE A 65 -14.76 23.26 -7.66
CA PHE A 65 -15.70 22.47 -8.44
C PHE A 65 -16.87 21.98 -7.57
N LEU A 66 -16.57 21.50 -6.36
CA LEU A 66 -17.61 21.00 -5.45
C LEU A 66 -18.53 22.14 -4.97
N ASN A 67 -17.97 23.32 -4.70
CA ASN A 67 -18.74 24.50 -4.32
C ASN A 67 -19.65 24.96 -5.47
N LEU A 68 -19.12 25.04 -6.69
CA LEU A 68 -19.89 25.41 -7.88
C LEU A 68 -20.99 24.39 -8.18
N LEU A 69 -20.69 23.09 -8.07
CA LEU A 69 -21.69 22.03 -8.23
C LEU A 69 -22.80 22.17 -7.19
N GLN A 70 -22.46 22.44 -5.92
CA GLN A 70 -23.45 22.62 -4.87
C GLN A 70 -24.34 23.84 -5.12
N GLU A 71 -23.78 24.95 -5.62
CA GLU A 71 -24.57 26.12 -6.03
C GLU A 71 -25.48 25.82 -7.22
N ASN A 72 -25.00 25.07 -8.21
CA ASN A 72 -25.79 24.69 -9.37
C ASN A 72 -26.95 23.76 -9.00
N ILE A 73 -26.72 22.75 -8.15
CA ILE A 73 -27.78 21.86 -7.64
C ILE A 73 -28.82 22.64 -6.81
N LYS A 74 -28.39 23.64 -6.03
CA LYS A 74 -29.32 24.51 -5.28
C LYS A 74 -30.19 25.37 -6.20
N LYS A 75 -29.65 25.81 -7.36
CA LYS A 75 -30.36 26.62 -8.35
C LYS A 75 -31.28 25.77 -9.22
N ASP A 76 -30.85 24.57 -9.59
CA ASP A 76 -31.62 23.58 -10.33
C ASP A 76 -31.22 22.16 -9.89
N PRO A 77 -32.07 21.45 -9.16
CA PRO A 77 -31.77 20.11 -8.64
C PRO A 77 -31.69 19.03 -9.74
N THR A 78 -32.02 19.37 -10.99
CA THR A 78 -31.95 18.46 -12.15
C THR A 78 -30.76 18.73 -13.07
N SER A 79 -29.97 19.77 -12.81
CA SER A 79 -28.80 20.13 -13.61
C SER A 79 -27.54 19.40 -13.10
N PRO A 80 -26.87 18.56 -13.91
CA PRO A 80 -25.66 17.84 -13.53
C PRO A 80 -24.38 18.69 -13.53
#